data_AF-A0A0B7BYT9-F1
#
_entry.id   AF-A0A0B7BYT9-F1
#
_cell.length_a   1.000
_cell.length_b   1.000
_cell.length_c   1.000
_cell.angle_alpha   90.00
_cell.angle_beta   90.00
_cell.angle_gamma   90.00
#
_symmetry.space_group_name_H-M   'P 1'
#
loop_
_entity.id
_entity.type
_entity.pdbx_description
1 polymer ?
#
loop_
_entity_poly.entity_id
_entity_poly.type
_entity_poly.pdbx_seq_one_letter_code
_entity_poly.pdbx_strand_id
1 'polypeptide(L)'
;RRWKPPAPINSADWHGIYNATEFGSKCVQPKFDNISEVVGSEDCLYINVWTPSLNPPTHLPVMVWFHSGDFVYGSADMPGMSPNSQIA
;
A
#
# COMPACT_ATOMS: atom_id res chain seq x y z
N ARG A 1 12.75 -9.14 8.83
CA ARG A 1 12.75 -9.22 10.32
C ARG A 1 11.35 -9.61 10.75
N ARG A 2 11.11 -10.85 11.18
CA ARG A 2 9.76 -11.34 11.50
C ARG A 2 9.40 -11.09 12.96
N TRP A 3 8.15 -10.73 13.24
CA TRP A 3 7.57 -10.55 14.59
C TRP A 3 8.27 -9.50 15.47
N LYS A 4 8.80 -8.44 14.85
CA LYS A 4 9.31 -7.26 15.52
C LYS A 4 8.57 -6.03 14.98
N PRO A 5 8.54 -4.91 15.73
CA PRO A 5 8.07 -3.65 15.17
C PRO A 5 8.77 -3.34 13.84
N PRO A 6 8.09 -2.69 12.89
CA PRO A 6 8.73 -2.28 11.64
C PRO A 6 9.89 -1.34 11.96
N ALA A 7 10.99 -1.51 11.23
CA ALA A 7 12.10 -0.57 11.27
C ALA A 7 11.90 0.45 10.15
N PRO A 8 12.29 1.72 10.35
CA PRO A 8 12.38 2.66 9.24
C PRO A 8 13.27 2.09 8.14
N ILE A 9 12.94 2.39 6.88
CA ILE A 9 13.83 2.07 5.78
C ILE A 9 15.17 2.78 6.04
N ASN A 10 16.28 2.06 5.91
CA ASN A 10 17.58 2.69 6.08
C ASN A 10 17.79 3.62 4.88
N SER A 11 18.14 4.88 5.12
CA SER A 11 18.47 5.82 4.05
C SER A 11 19.66 5.35 3.20
N ALA A 12 20.47 4.43 3.72
CA ALA A 12 21.53 3.77 2.96
C ALA A 12 21.02 2.68 2.00
N ASP A 13 19.81 2.15 2.18
CA ASP A 13 19.24 1.09 1.32
C ASP A 13 18.42 1.68 0.14
N TRP A 14 18.09 2.97 0.21
CA TRP A 14 17.38 3.70 -0.83
C TRP A 14 18.32 4.65 -1.56
N HIS A 15 18.51 4.43 -2.86
CA HIS A 15 19.33 5.31 -3.69
C HIS A 15 18.52 5.85 -4.86
N GLY A 16 18.46 7.18 -4.96
CA GLY A 16 17.84 7.86 -6.10
C GLY A 16 16.32 7.83 -6.10
N ILE A 17 15.74 7.69 -7.29
CA ILE A 17 14.29 7.76 -7.54
C ILE A 17 13.73 6.34 -7.53
N TYR A 18 12.72 6.11 -6.70
CA TYR A 18 11.97 4.86 -6.70
C TYR A 18 10.84 4.92 -7.72
N ASN A 19 10.69 3.85 -8.50
CA ASN A 19 9.58 3.72 -9.42
C ASN A 19 8.29 3.32 -8.67
N ALA A 20 7.44 4.31 -8.40
CA ALA A 20 6.18 4.15 -7.69
C ALA A 20 4.95 4.06 -8.63
N THR A 21 5.13 3.62 -9.88
CA THR A 21 4.02 3.51 -10.85
C THR A 21 3.27 2.18 -10.77
N GLU A 22 3.75 1.23 -9.97
CA GLU A 22 3.15 -0.08 -9.77
C GLU A 22 2.85 -0.31 -8.29
N PHE A 23 1.82 -1.11 -8.00
CA PHE A 23 1.49 -1.47 -6.63
C PHE A 23 2.57 -2.39 -6.03
N GLY A 24 2.94 -2.11 -4.78
CA GLY A 24 3.72 -3.04 -3.97
C GLY A 24 2.95 -4.33 -3.69
N SER A 25 3.66 -5.38 -3.28
CA SER A 25 3.04 -6.66 -2.96
C SER A 25 2.10 -6.54 -1.75
N LYS A 26 0.98 -7.27 -1.79
CA LYS A 26 0.16 -7.50 -0.58
C LYS A 26 0.90 -8.38 0.41
N CYS A 27 0.57 -8.25 1.70
CA CYS A 27 1.13 -9.14 2.71
C CYS A 27 0.67 -10.58 2.50
N VAL A 28 1.51 -11.53 2.94
CA VAL A 28 1.21 -12.98 2.88
C VAL A 28 -0.17 -13.26 3.48
N GLN A 29 -1.07 -13.79 2.66
CA GLN A 29 -2.46 -14.06 3.03
C GLN A 29 -3.08 -15.16 2.16
N PRO A 30 -4.18 -15.81 2.59
CA PRO A 30 -4.97 -16.67 1.71
C PRO A 30 -5.55 -15.87 0.54
N LYS A 31 -5.62 -16.50 -0.63
CA LYS A 31 -6.26 -15.87 -1.79
C LYS A 31 -7.78 -15.83 -1.59
N PHE A 32 -8.38 -14.70 -1.94
CA PHE A 32 -9.81 -14.44 -1.67
C PHE A 32 -10.76 -15.44 -2.37
N ASP A 33 -10.45 -15.82 -3.61
CA ASP A 33 -11.25 -16.77 -4.41
C ASP A 33 -10.86 -18.24 -4.20
N ASN A 34 -9.73 -18.51 -3.52
CA ASN A 34 -9.26 -19.84 -3.20
C ASN A 34 -8.40 -19.85 -1.93
N ILE A 35 -9.02 -20.15 -0.79
CA ILE A 35 -8.35 -20.12 0.53
C ILE A 35 -7.23 -21.16 0.69
N SER A 36 -7.13 -22.14 -0.20
CA SER A 36 -6.04 -23.13 -0.20
C SER A 36 -4.75 -22.58 -0.83
N GLU A 37 -4.84 -21.47 -1.55
CA GLU A 37 -3.71 -20.78 -2.19
C GLU A 37 -3.26 -19.61 -1.31
N VAL A 38 -1.94 -19.43 -1.19
CA VAL A 38 -1.32 -18.30 -0.47
C VAL A 38 -0.70 -17.34 -1.47
N VAL A 39 -0.98 -16.05 -1.32
CA VAL A 39 -0.50 -14.98 -2.18
C VAL A 39 0.22 -13.90 -1.37
N GLY A 40 0.99 -13.04 -2.06
CA GLY A 40 1.69 -11.91 -1.46
C GLY A 40 3.15 -12.19 -1.08
N SER A 41 3.73 -11.27 -0.33
CA SER A 41 5.13 -11.28 0.10
C SER A 41 5.27 -10.86 1.57
N GLU A 42 6.36 -11.25 2.23
CA GLU A 42 6.73 -10.67 3.53
C GLU A 42 7.31 -9.26 3.40
N ASP A 43 7.82 -8.91 2.22
CA ASP A 43 8.12 -7.53 1.85
C ASP A 43 6.86 -6.90 1.26
N CYS A 44 6.02 -6.34 2.14
CA CYS A 44 4.68 -5.83 1.82
C CYS A 44 4.36 -4.48 2.46
N LEU A 45 5.33 -3.85 3.15
CA LEU A 45 5.11 -2.58 3.86
C LEU A 45 5.24 -1.40 2.88
N TYR A 46 4.28 -1.29 1.98
CA TYR A 46 4.17 -0.21 1.01
C TYR A 46 2.92 0.64 1.26
N ILE A 47 2.97 1.89 0.79
CA ILE A 47 1.83 2.80 0.78
C ILE A 47 1.56 3.26 -0.65
N ASN A 48 0.31 3.58 -0.92
CA ASN A 48 -0.12 4.19 -2.16
C ASN A 48 -0.56 5.62 -1.86
N VAL A 49 -0.11 6.59 -2.65
CA VAL A 49 -0.38 8.01 -2.43
C VAL A 49 -1.08 8.57 -3.67
N TRP A 50 -2.22 9.22 -3.44
CA TRP A 50 -2.98 9.91 -4.48
C TRP A 50 -3.16 11.37 -4.08
N THR A 51 -3.07 12.26 -5.05
CA THR A 51 -3.38 13.68 -4.88
C THR A 51 -4.02 14.22 -6.16
N PRO A 52 -5.03 15.10 -6.08
CA PRO A 52 -5.60 15.74 -7.26
C PRO A 52 -4.65 16.73 -7.93
N SER A 53 -3.66 17.25 -7.18
CA SER A 53 -2.64 18.14 -7.71
C SER A 53 -1.35 18.00 -6.91
N LEU A 54 -0.20 17.99 -7.60
CA LEU A 54 1.11 18.08 -6.96
C LEU A 54 1.46 19.50 -6.52
N ASN A 55 0.77 20.52 -7.08
CA ASN A 55 0.99 21.93 -6.79
C ASN A 55 -0.34 22.62 -6.45
N PRO A 56 -1.01 22.24 -5.35
CA PRO A 56 -2.24 22.89 -4.95
C PRO A 56 -1.96 24.32 -4.46
N PRO A 57 -2.89 25.27 -4.66
CA PRO A 57 -2.72 26.66 -4.22
C PRO A 57 -2.69 26.81 -2.69
N THR A 58 -3.20 25.81 -1.96
CA THR A 58 -3.17 25.71 -0.49
C THR A 58 -2.93 24.27 -0.08
N HIS A 59 -2.54 24.03 1.18
CA HIS A 59 -2.39 22.66 1.68
C HIS A 59 -3.72 21.91 1.66
N LEU A 60 -3.71 20.70 1.11
CA LEU A 60 -4.86 19.81 1.08
C LEU A 60 -4.91 18.96 2.36
N PRO A 61 -6.11 18.59 2.85
CA PRO A 61 -6.24 17.64 3.94
C PRO A 61 -5.72 16.26 3.52
N VAL A 62 -5.06 15.55 4.44
CA VAL A 62 -4.58 14.18 4.23
C VAL A 62 -5.55 13.19 4.87
N MET A 63 -6.10 12.30 4.05
CA MET A 63 -6.87 11.16 4.54
C MET A 63 -6.01 9.90 4.48
N VAL A 64 -5.96 9.17 5.59
CA VAL A 64 -5.27 7.88 5.67
C VAL A 64 -6.31 6.79 5.81
N TRP A 65 -6.26 5.83 4.90
CA TRP A 65 -7.20 4.71 4.86
C TRP A 65 -6.46 3.39 5.02
N PHE A 66 -7.03 2.49 5.82
CA PHE A 66 -6.55 1.14 6.01
C PHE A 66 -7.62 0.18 5.48
N HIS A 67 -7.20 -0.81 4.71
CA HIS A 67 -8.13 -1.82 4.20
C HIS A 67 -8.68 -2.71 5.32
N SER A 68 -9.86 -3.28 5.10
CA SER A 68 -10.43 -4.30 5.98
C SER A 68 -9.86 -5.70 5.67
N GLY A 69 -10.44 -6.74 6.25
CA GLY A 69 -10.06 -8.14 6.03
C GLY A 69 -9.59 -8.86 7.29
N ASP A 70 -10.19 -8.49 8.44
CA ASP A 70 -10.06 -9.18 9.72
C ASP A 70 -8.63 -9.43 10.21
N PHE A 71 -7.68 -8.59 9.77
CA PHE A 71 -6.25 -8.73 10.01
C PHE A 71 -5.61 -10.01 9.42
N VAL A 72 -6.31 -10.70 8.52
CA VAL A 72 -5.87 -11.96 7.89
C VAL A 72 -5.70 -11.82 6.37
N TYR A 73 -6.46 -10.93 5.73
CA TYR A 73 -6.40 -10.68 4.30
C TYR A 73 -6.71 -9.21 3.96
N GLY A 74 -6.68 -8.89 2.66
CA GLY A 74 -6.85 -7.55 2.11
C GLY A 74 -5.53 -6.87 1.76
N SER A 75 -5.64 -5.84 0.91
CA SER A 75 -4.55 -4.95 0.51
C SER A 75 -5.11 -3.65 -0.10
N ALA A 76 -4.27 -2.62 -0.21
CA ALA A 76 -4.69 -1.31 -0.71
C ALA A 76 -4.84 -1.23 -2.24
N ASP A 77 -4.49 -2.30 -2.98
CA ASP A 77 -4.67 -2.45 -4.42
C ASP A 77 -6.01 -3.12 -4.80
N MET A 78 -6.87 -3.44 -3.80
CA MET A 78 -8.15 -4.09 -4.07
C MET A 78 -9.02 -3.23 -5.02
N PRO A 79 -9.64 -3.84 -6.06
CA PRO A 79 -10.48 -3.10 -7.00
C PRO A 79 -11.56 -2.28 -6.30
N GLY A 80 -11.68 -1.00 -6.66
CA GLY A 80 -12.66 -0.08 -6.08
C GLY A 80 -12.23 0.59 -4.76
N MET A 81 -11.08 0.22 -4.18
CA MET A 81 -10.57 0.83 -2.94
C MET A 81 -9.60 1.99 -3.19
N SER A 82 -9.05 2.10 -4.39
CA SER A 82 -8.19 3.22 -4.77
C SER A 82 -9.01 4.42 -5.26
N PRO A 83 -8.64 5.66 -4.89
CA PRO A 83 -9.19 6.86 -5.50
C PRO A 83 -9.09 6.78 -7.02
N ASN A 84 -10.20 7.03 -7.71
CA ASN A 84 -10.23 7.14 -9.16
C ASN A 84 -10.41 8.62 -9.55
N SER A 85 -10.34 8.92 -10.85
CA SER A 85 -10.49 10.29 -11.38
C SER A 85 -11.84 10.96 -11.09
N GLN A 86 -12.80 10.25 -10.48
CA GLN A 86 -14.07 10.82 -10.00
C GLN A 86 -14.01 11.24 -8.52
N ILE A 87 -12.96 10.85 -7.79
CA ILE A 87 -12.78 11.11 -6.34
C ILE A 87 -11.50 11.93 -6.07
N ALA A 88 -10.58 12.04 -7.04
CA ALA A 88 -9.44 12.95 -7.01
C ALA A 88 -9.83 14.30 -7.62
#